data_AF-A0A9X0F624-F1
#
_entry.id   AF-A0A9X0F624-F1
#
_cell.length_a   1.000
_cell.length_b   1.000
_cell.length_c   1.000
_cell.angle_alpha   90.00
_cell.angle_beta   90.00
_cell.angle_gamma   90.00
#
_symmetry.space_group_name_H-M   'P 1'
#
loop_
_entity.id
_entity.type
_entity.pdbx_description
1 polymer ?
#
loop_
_entity_poly.entity_id
_entity_poly.type
_entity_poly.pdbx_seq_one_letter_code
_entity_poly.pdbx_strand_id
1 'polypeptide(L)'
;MQEITNLSTDINVITAEIKSYQQIAGQSIFEIGMRLKHVKENDLVHGEWIRWLETIDMQPRNAQQFMQIATEFEGNAKPVSHLGFKKLLYITQLPENIDKQQFIEEVHTIPTTGEEKTVENMTTREFEEVKKALKEKNKLLLQETERRKRAEQEAFAVRKSEQLNRKQLEEFEQQEPQIIEKEVVKEVEIESIEHSNIIKELKDKNAELKDTVDFYKQKADALSKDVDDIQLEESSMNYVANKNVHNLIAYMDEFLKDAVVSSLMRGSIATASEATKELLDSRIEVFQEFLNDLKIAKTGRKIN
;
A
#
# COMPACT_ATOMS: atom_id res chain seq x y z
N MET A 1 53.13 -26.34 21.79
CA MET A 1 52.41 -27.13 22.79
C MET A 1 50.93 -26.98 22.46
N GLN A 2 50.28 -28.02 21.97
CA GLN A 2 48.81 -28.07 21.99
C GLN A 2 48.44 -28.52 23.40
N GLU A 3 47.87 -27.62 24.19
CA GLU A 3 47.18 -28.04 25.41
C GLU A 3 46.05 -28.98 24.97
N ILE A 4 46.07 -30.21 25.46
CA ILE A 4 44.93 -31.12 25.34
C ILE A 4 43.88 -30.54 26.30
N THR A 5 43.04 -29.65 25.80
CA THR A 5 41.84 -29.21 26.51
C THR A 5 40.90 -30.39 26.61
N ASN A 6 40.85 -31.03 27.77
CA ASN A 6 39.85 -32.06 28.06
C ASN A 6 38.46 -31.42 27.97
N LEU A 7 37.57 -32.02 27.18
CA LEU A 7 36.19 -31.57 27.05
C LEU A 7 35.46 -31.73 28.41
N SER A 8 34.69 -30.73 28.82
CA SER A 8 33.81 -30.85 29.99
C SER A 8 32.79 -31.99 29.80
N THR A 9 32.31 -32.58 30.88
CA THR A 9 31.20 -33.55 30.86
C THR A 9 29.84 -32.91 31.18
N ASP A 10 29.82 -31.63 31.57
CA ASP A 10 28.60 -30.86 31.85
C ASP A 10 28.05 -30.23 30.56
N ILE A 11 26.83 -30.62 30.18
CA ILE A 11 26.14 -30.13 28.99
C ILE A 11 25.97 -28.60 28.97
N ASN A 12 25.79 -27.97 30.13
CA ASN A 12 25.64 -26.52 30.22
C ASN A 12 26.97 -25.82 29.92
N VAL A 13 28.07 -26.38 30.41
CA VAL A 13 29.43 -25.87 30.13
C VAL A 13 29.76 -26.02 28.66
N ILE A 14 29.53 -27.20 28.08
CA ILE A 14 29.74 -27.43 26.63
C ILE A 14 28.87 -26.47 25.80
N THR A 15 27.61 -26.25 26.20
CA THR A 15 26.71 -25.32 25.49
C THR A 15 27.22 -23.89 25.54
N ALA A 16 27.70 -23.42 26.71
CA ALA A 16 28.26 -22.09 26.86
C ALA A 16 29.55 -21.90 26.04
N GLU A 17 30.43 -22.91 26.01
CA GLU A 17 31.64 -22.93 25.19
C GLU A 17 31.28 -22.85 23.69
N ILE A 18 30.34 -23.67 23.22
CA ILE A 18 29.87 -23.63 21.82
C ILE A 18 29.33 -22.25 21.47
N LYS A 19 28.49 -21.64 22.32
CA LYS A 19 27.96 -20.29 22.09
C LYS A 19 29.07 -19.24 22.04
N SER A 20 30.09 -19.36 22.90
CA SER A 20 31.26 -18.47 22.86
C SER A 20 32.01 -18.58 21.53
N TYR A 21 32.30 -19.81 21.07
CA TYR A 21 32.96 -20.01 19.77
C TYR A 21 32.10 -19.52 18.59
N GLN A 22 30.77 -19.68 18.67
CA GLN A 22 29.85 -19.12 17.66
C GLN A 22 29.94 -17.60 17.60
N GLN A 23 29.97 -16.92 18.75
CA GLN A 23 30.15 -15.46 18.80
C GLN A 23 31.51 -15.03 18.23
N ILE A 24 32.59 -15.75 18.54
CA ILE A 24 33.93 -15.47 17.99
C ILE A 24 33.94 -15.67 16.47
N ALA A 25 33.33 -16.76 15.99
CA ALA A 25 33.21 -17.03 14.56
C ALA A 25 32.39 -15.94 13.86
N GLY A 26 31.28 -15.50 14.47
CA GLY A 26 30.48 -14.38 14.02
C GLY A 26 31.28 -13.09 13.92
N GLN A 27 31.97 -12.70 14.99
CA GLN A 27 32.83 -11.51 15.00
C GLN A 27 33.89 -11.58 13.89
N SER A 28 34.48 -12.77 13.69
CA SER A 28 35.50 -13.00 12.65
C SER A 28 34.97 -12.72 11.24
N ILE A 29 33.68 -12.95 10.98
CA ILE A 29 33.06 -12.61 9.68
C ILE A 29 33.15 -11.10 9.41
N PHE A 30 32.83 -10.28 10.39
CA PHE A 30 32.92 -8.81 10.27
C PHE A 30 34.37 -8.37 10.10
N GLU A 31 35.28 -8.90 10.91
CA GLU A 31 36.71 -8.58 10.86
C GLU A 31 37.34 -8.91 9.50
N ILE A 32 36.98 -10.06 8.92
CA ILE A 32 37.41 -10.46 7.58
C ILE A 32 36.84 -9.48 6.54
N GLY A 33 35.54 -9.18 6.61
CA GLY A 33 34.89 -8.25 5.70
C GLY A 33 35.49 -6.85 5.73
N MET A 34 35.80 -6.31 6.90
CA MET A 34 36.46 -5.00 7.06
C MET A 34 37.85 -4.97 6.44
N ARG A 35 38.66 -6.03 6.61
CA ARG A 35 40.01 -6.12 6.01
C ARG A 35 39.95 -6.23 4.50
N LEU A 36 39.02 -7.04 3.98
CA LEU A 36 38.78 -7.14 2.55
C LEU A 36 38.36 -5.78 1.96
N LYS A 37 37.41 -5.10 2.61
CA LYS A 37 36.96 -3.75 2.22
C LYS A 37 38.13 -2.76 2.23
N HIS A 38 38.93 -2.75 3.29
CA HIS A 38 40.09 -1.89 3.43
C HIS A 38 41.12 -2.10 2.30
N VAL A 39 41.50 -3.34 2.01
CA VAL A 39 42.43 -3.65 0.90
C VAL A 39 41.89 -3.18 -0.44
N LYS A 40 40.58 -3.34 -0.67
CA LYS A 40 39.92 -2.94 -1.91
C LYS A 40 39.80 -1.42 -2.07
N GLU A 41 39.41 -0.71 -1.02
CA GLU A 41 39.18 0.74 -1.05
C GLU A 41 40.47 1.56 -1.06
N ASN A 42 41.53 1.04 -0.42
CA ASN A 42 42.84 1.69 -0.39
C ASN A 42 43.79 1.17 -1.48
N ASP A 43 43.27 0.31 -2.36
CA ASP A 43 43.98 -0.28 -3.50
C ASP A 43 45.38 -0.80 -3.13
N LEU A 44 45.50 -1.49 -1.98
CA LEU A 44 46.80 -1.93 -1.44
C LEU A 44 47.53 -2.95 -2.33
N VAL A 45 46.80 -3.51 -3.30
CA VAL A 45 47.26 -4.48 -4.29
C VAL A 45 46.83 -4.02 -5.70
N HIS A 46 47.22 -2.80 -6.06
CA HIS A 46 46.90 -2.07 -7.31
C HIS A 46 46.51 -2.95 -8.51
N GLY A 47 45.21 -2.98 -8.83
CA GLY A 47 44.68 -3.70 -10.01
C GLY A 47 44.75 -5.24 -9.94
N GLU A 48 45.24 -5.79 -8.83
CA GLU A 48 45.52 -7.21 -8.62
C GLU A 48 44.56 -7.85 -7.60
N TRP A 49 43.42 -7.22 -7.31
CA TRP A 49 42.44 -7.69 -6.32
C TRP A 49 42.12 -9.18 -6.45
N ILE A 50 41.81 -9.67 -7.66
CA ILE A 50 41.45 -11.08 -7.87
C ILE A 50 42.65 -12.00 -7.60
N ARG A 51 43.85 -11.65 -8.08
CA ARG A 51 45.07 -12.44 -7.83
C ARG A 51 45.43 -12.46 -6.35
N TRP A 52 45.26 -11.33 -5.65
CA TRP A 52 45.47 -11.26 -4.21
C TRP A 52 44.50 -12.16 -3.44
N LEU A 53 43.21 -12.18 -3.82
CA LEU A 53 42.24 -13.09 -3.21
C LEU A 53 42.64 -14.57 -3.35
N GLU A 54 43.22 -14.96 -4.48
CA GLU A 54 43.73 -16.33 -4.69
C GLU A 54 44.87 -16.66 -3.72
N THR A 55 45.73 -15.69 -3.35
CA THR A 55 46.83 -15.92 -2.40
C THR A 55 46.36 -16.27 -0.98
N ILE A 56 45.13 -15.90 -0.63
CA ILE A 56 44.50 -16.17 0.67
C ILE A 56 43.38 -17.23 0.56
N ASP A 57 43.31 -17.97 -0.55
CA ASP A 57 42.27 -18.97 -0.85
C ASP A 57 40.84 -18.44 -0.70
N MET A 58 40.62 -17.18 -1.12
CA MET A 58 39.33 -16.51 -1.02
C MET A 58 38.68 -16.39 -2.40
N GLN A 59 37.47 -16.93 -2.53
CA GLN A 59 36.70 -16.73 -3.76
C GLN A 59 36.15 -15.29 -3.85
N PRO A 60 36.14 -14.63 -5.03
CA PRO A 60 35.61 -13.28 -5.19
C PRO A 60 34.19 -13.09 -4.66
N ARG A 61 33.32 -14.09 -4.87
CA ARG A 61 31.95 -14.08 -4.35
C ARG A 61 31.91 -14.10 -2.82
N ASN A 62 32.72 -14.94 -2.18
CA ASN A 62 32.78 -15.01 -0.73
C ASN A 62 33.32 -13.69 -0.18
N ALA A 63 34.40 -13.16 -0.76
CA ALA A 63 34.96 -11.87 -0.37
C ALA A 63 33.90 -10.74 -0.42
N GLN A 64 33.11 -10.70 -1.50
CA GLN A 64 32.01 -9.74 -1.63
C GLN A 64 30.95 -9.91 -0.53
N GLN A 65 30.57 -11.15 -0.20
CA GLN A 65 29.60 -11.41 0.87
C GLN A 65 30.13 -11.00 2.25
N PHE A 66 31.39 -11.27 2.57
CA PHE A 66 32.03 -10.80 3.80
C PHE A 66 32.04 -9.27 3.88
N MET A 67 32.44 -8.58 2.80
CA MET A 67 32.41 -7.11 2.74
C MET A 67 30.99 -6.55 2.88
N GLN A 68 30.00 -7.20 2.25
CA GLN A 68 28.60 -6.80 2.35
C GLN A 68 28.09 -6.90 3.79
N ILE A 69 28.36 -8.01 4.48
CA ILE A 69 28.00 -8.19 5.89
C ILE A 69 28.70 -7.14 6.76
N ALA A 70 30.00 -6.91 6.57
CA ALA A 70 30.73 -5.92 7.36
C ALA A 70 30.21 -4.49 7.16
N THR A 71 29.83 -4.14 5.93
CA THR A 71 29.28 -2.81 5.60
C THR A 71 27.89 -2.62 6.20
N GLU A 72 27.04 -3.66 6.19
CA GLU A 72 25.68 -3.59 6.72
C GLU A 72 25.65 -3.28 8.23
N PHE A 73 26.56 -3.89 8.98
CA PHE A 73 26.60 -3.78 10.45
C PHE A 73 27.83 -2.97 10.92
N GLU A 74 28.30 -2.04 10.09
CA GLU A 74 29.49 -1.25 10.37
C GLU A 74 29.34 -0.54 11.73
N GLY A 75 30.29 -0.78 12.64
CA GLY A 75 30.27 -0.22 14.00
C GLY A 75 29.46 -0.99 15.06
N ASN A 76 28.68 -2.03 14.71
CA ASN A 76 27.89 -2.78 15.70
C ASN A 76 27.68 -4.28 15.36
N ALA A 77 28.76 -5.05 15.33
CA ALA A 77 28.75 -6.50 15.06
C ALA A 77 28.31 -7.36 16.26
N LYS A 78 28.53 -6.89 17.50
CA LYS A 78 28.34 -7.70 18.71
C LYS A 78 26.90 -8.21 18.90
N PRO A 79 25.84 -7.42 18.67
CA PRO A 79 24.47 -7.88 18.88
C PRO A 79 24.08 -9.01 17.94
N VAL A 80 24.71 -9.12 16.78
CA VAL A 80 24.35 -10.07 15.72
C VAL A 80 25.41 -11.15 15.48
N SER A 81 26.51 -11.16 16.23
CA SER A 81 27.60 -12.13 16.04
C SER A 81 27.18 -13.56 16.34
N HIS A 82 26.13 -13.76 17.13
CA HIS A 82 25.53 -15.07 17.36
C HIS A 82 24.76 -15.59 16.11
N LEU A 83 24.40 -14.71 15.17
CA LEU A 83 23.77 -15.08 13.91
C LEU A 83 24.88 -15.60 12.97
N GLY A 84 24.84 -16.90 12.66
CA GLY A 84 25.83 -17.48 11.74
C GLY A 84 25.81 -16.84 10.34
N PHE A 85 26.88 -17.05 9.56
CA PHE A 85 27.14 -16.41 8.27
C PHE A 85 25.93 -16.31 7.33
N LYS A 86 25.19 -17.42 7.12
CA LYS A 86 24.05 -17.43 6.19
C LYS A 86 22.91 -16.50 6.65
N LYS A 87 22.63 -16.44 7.95
CA LYS A 87 21.60 -15.55 8.48
C LYS A 87 22.03 -14.09 8.29
N LEU A 88 23.28 -13.75 8.63
CA LEU A 88 23.83 -12.42 8.39
C LEU A 88 23.71 -12.02 6.92
N LEU A 89 24.13 -12.90 6.00
CA LEU A 89 23.99 -12.67 4.56
C LEU A 89 22.53 -12.51 4.11
N TYR A 90 21.60 -13.24 4.71
CA TYR A 90 20.18 -13.10 4.36
C TYR A 90 19.61 -11.76 4.84
N ILE A 91 20.05 -11.27 5.99
CA ILE A 91 19.69 -9.95 6.50
C ILE A 91 20.18 -8.85 5.55
N THR A 92 21.42 -8.93 5.04
CA THR A 92 21.92 -7.95 4.06
C THR A 92 21.18 -7.97 2.72
N GLN A 93 20.37 -9.01 2.47
CA GLN A 93 19.56 -9.19 1.26
C GLN A 93 18.09 -8.90 1.49
N LEU A 94 17.71 -8.46 2.70
CA LEU A 94 16.38 -7.93 2.94
C LEU A 94 16.20 -6.61 2.17
N PRO A 95 14.98 -6.31 1.70
CA PRO A 95 14.65 -5.03 1.08
C PRO A 95 15.09 -3.83 1.93
N GLU A 96 15.58 -2.76 1.28
CA GLU A 96 16.12 -1.57 1.96
C GLU A 96 15.08 -0.82 2.79
N ASN A 97 13.79 -0.97 2.47
CA ASN A 97 12.68 -0.37 3.21
C ASN A 97 12.35 -1.09 4.53
N ILE A 98 13.10 -2.13 4.88
CA ILE A 98 12.92 -2.89 6.12
C ILE A 98 14.02 -2.48 7.07
N ASP A 99 13.63 -2.08 8.28
CA ASP A 99 14.57 -1.93 9.38
C ASP A 99 15.10 -3.32 9.78
N LYS A 100 16.37 -3.57 9.45
CA LYS A 100 17.01 -4.85 9.68
C LYS A 100 17.24 -5.13 11.16
N GLN A 101 17.44 -4.12 12.00
CA GLN A 101 17.62 -4.31 13.44
C GLN A 101 16.29 -4.75 14.06
N GLN A 102 15.22 -4.01 13.75
CA GLN A 102 13.87 -4.36 14.18
C GLN A 102 13.49 -5.75 13.65
N PHE A 103 13.78 -6.06 12.39
CA PHE A 103 13.47 -7.36 11.79
C PHE A 103 14.16 -8.53 12.52
N ILE A 104 15.37 -8.34 13.07
CA ILE A 104 16.07 -9.40 13.80
C ILE A 104 15.37 -9.72 15.13
N GLU A 105 14.88 -8.68 15.81
CA GLU A 105 14.24 -8.77 17.13
C GLU A 105 12.76 -9.20 17.06
N GLU A 106 12.08 -8.87 15.96
CA GLU A 106 10.69 -9.21 15.73
C GLU A 106 10.43 -10.71 15.59
N VAL A 107 9.22 -11.11 15.96
CA VAL A 107 8.70 -12.45 15.77
C VAL A 107 8.10 -12.56 14.37
N HIS A 108 8.52 -13.60 13.65
CA HIS A 108 8.04 -13.89 12.29
C HIS A 108 7.31 -15.21 12.26
N THR A 109 6.22 -15.25 11.49
CA THR A 109 5.51 -16.50 11.18
C THR A 109 6.26 -17.26 10.08
N ILE A 110 6.63 -18.50 10.35
CA ILE A 110 7.26 -19.38 9.37
C ILE A 110 6.21 -19.85 8.35
N PRO A 111 6.39 -19.61 7.04
CA PRO A 111 5.34 -19.90 6.05
C PRO A 111 4.90 -21.37 5.96
N THR A 112 5.81 -22.31 6.20
CA THR A 112 5.54 -23.75 6.06
C THR A 112 4.89 -24.37 7.30
N THR A 113 5.29 -23.94 8.49
CA THR A 113 4.83 -24.54 9.76
C THR A 113 3.79 -23.68 10.49
N GLY A 114 3.73 -22.38 10.20
CA GLY A 114 2.91 -21.41 10.94
C GLY A 114 3.48 -21.03 12.32
N GLU A 115 4.65 -21.56 12.70
CA GLU A 115 5.28 -21.25 13.98
C GLU A 115 5.78 -19.81 14.03
N GLU A 116 5.72 -19.21 15.21
CA GLU A 116 6.20 -17.85 15.46
C GLU A 116 7.59 -17.89 16.10
N LYS A 117 8.60 -17.37 15.38
CA LYS A 117 10.01 -17.39 15.82
C LYS A 117 10.72 -16.08 15.49
N THR A 118 11.65 -15.68 16.34
CA THR A 118 12.62 -14.63 16.04
C THR A 118 13.71 -15.15 15.08
N VAL A 119 14.48 -14.24 14.48
CA VAL A 119 15.58 -14.59 13.56
C VAL A 119 16.64 -15.45 14.24
N GLU A 120 16.89 -15.25 15.54
CA GLU A 120 17.80 -16.08 16.33
C GLU A 120 17.31 -17.54 16.39
N ASN A 121 16.03 -17.75 16.69
CA ASN A 121 15.45 -19.06 16.99
C ASN A 121 15.06 -19.87 15.75
N MET A 122 14.81 -19.23 14.60
CA MET A 122 14.51 -19.95 13.37
C MET A 122 15.77 -20.59 12.76
N THR A 123 15.62 -21.73 12.09
CA THR A 123 16.68 -22.34 11.29
C THR A 123 17.00 -21.48 10.07
N THR A 124 18.17 -21.70 9.46
CA THR A 124 18.54 -20.98 8.22
C THR A 124 17.54 -21.23 7.09
N ARG A 125 16.92 -22.42 7.04
CA ARG A 125 15.93 -22.77 6.02
C ARG A 125 14.62 -22.02 6.24
N GLU A 126 14.12 -22.01 7.46
CA GLU A 126 12.93 -21.24 7.84
C GLU A 126 13.13 -19.74 7.57
N PHE A 127 14.31 -19.20 7.87
CA PHE A 127 14.61 -17.80 7.54
C PHE A 127 14.60 -17.54 6.03
N GLU A 128 15.13 -18.46 5.22
CA GLU A 128 15.07 -18.34 3.77
C GLU A 128 13.62 -18.33 3.26
N GLU A 129 12.73 -19.10 3.87
CA GLU A 129 11.30 -19.14 3.56
C GLU A 129 10.61 -17.81 3.92
N VAL A 130 10.83 -17.29 5.14
CA VAL A 130 10.31 -15.98 5.57
C VAL A 130 10.75 -14.87 4.62
N LYS A 131 12.05 -14.84 4.27
CA LYS A 131 12.60 -13.86 3.33
C LYS A 131 11.98 -13.98 1.93
N LYS A 132 11.74 -15.21 1.43
CA LYS A 132 11.08 -15.42 0.13
C LYS A 132 9.65 -14.90 0.15
N ALA A 133 8.88 -15.22 1.19
CA ALA A 133 7.51 -14.75 1.37
C ALA A 133 7.45 -13.21 1.43
N LEU A 134 8.39 -12.59 2.16
CA LEU A 134 8.51 -11.14 2.27
C LEU A 134 8.83 -10.48 0.93
N LYS A 135 9.76 -11.06 0.15
CA LYS A 135 10.09 -10.58 -1.19
C LYS A 135 8.89 -10.66 -2.14
N GLU A 136 8.12 -11.73 -2.07
CA GLU A 136 6.91 -11.90 -2.87
C GLU A 136 5.82 -10.89 -2.50
N LYS A 137 5.56 -10.72 -1.19
CA LYS A 137 4.64 -9.69 -0.68
C LYS A 137 5.02 -8.30 -1.14
N ASN A 138 6.30 -7.93 -1.04
CA ASN A 138 6.78 -6.62 -1.50
C ASN A 138 6.65 -6.45 -3.01
N LYS A 139 6.88 -7.50 -3.80
CA LYS A 139 6.68 -7.48 -5.25
C LYS A 139 5.20 -7.24 -5.60
N LEU A 140 4.28 -7.92 -4.92
CA LEU A 140 2.84 -7.73 -5.12
C LEU A 140 2.40 -6.31 -4.73
N LEU A 141 2.88 -5.80 -3.59
CA LEU A 141 2.59 -4.45 -3.15
C LEU A 141 3.11 -3.39 -4.15
N LEU A 142 4.31 -3.59 -4.69
CA LEU A 142 4.85 -2.71 -5.73
C LEU A 142 4.00 -2.76 -7.01
N GLN A 143 3.55 -3.94 -7.42
CA GLN A 143 2.67 -4.07 -8.59
C GLN A 143 1.32 -3.37 -8.39
N GLU A 144 0.73 -3.49 -7.21
CA GLU A 144 -0.54 -2.84 -6.89
C GLU A 144 -0.40 -1.31 -6.77
N THR A 145 0.67 -0.81 -6.16
CA THR A 145 0.94 0.63 -6.10
C THR A 145 1.15 1.23 -7.48
N GLU A 146 1.88 0.55 -8.37
CA GLU A 146 2.05 1.00 -9.75
C GLU A 146 0.74 0.95 -10.56
N ARG A 147 -0.12 -0.06 -10.34
CA ARG A 147 -1.47 -0.10 -10.92
C ARG A 147 -2.33 1.06 -10.45
N ARG A 148 -2.33 1.36 -9.14
CA ARG A 148 -3.06 2.49 -8.56
C ARG A 148 -2.61 3.82 -9.15
N LYS A 149 -1.30 4.06 -9.24
CA LYS A 149 -0.75 5.27 -9.87
C LYS A 149 -1.20 5.43 -11.33
N ARG A 150 -1.22 4.35 -12.12
CA ARG A 150 -1.72 4.41 -13.50
C ARG A 150 -3.21 4.72 -13.55
N ALA A 151 -4.02 4.07 -12.72
CA ALA A 151 -5.44 4.34 -12.63
C ALA A 151 -5.73 5.78 -12.22
N GLU A 152 -4.95 6.34 -11.28
CA GLU A 152 -5.04 7.76 -10.88
C GLU A 152 -4.66 8.71 -12.01
N GLN A 153 -3.60 8.40 -12.77
CA GLN A 153 -3.20 9.19 -13.95
C GLN A 153 -4.26 9.16 -15.05
N GLU A 154 -4.84 8.00 -15.33
CA GLU A 154 -5.94 7.84 -16.29
C GLU A 154 -7.18 8.62 -15.84
N ALA A 155 -7.58 8.49 -14.56
CA ALA A 155 -8.70 9.22 -13.99
C ALA A 155 -8.48 10.74 -14.04
N PHE A 156 -7.25 11.21 -13.77
CA PHE A 156 -6.89 12.61 -13.89
C PHE A 156 -6.97 13.11 -15.34
N ALA A 157 -6.50 12.31 -16.30
CA ALA A 157 -6.59 12.64 -17.72
C ALA A 157 -8.04 12.75 -18.19
N VAL A 158 -8.90 11.80 -17.80
CA VAL A 158 -10.34 11.82 -18.11
C VAL A 158 -10.99 13.08 -17.54
N ARG A 159 -10.78 13.40 -16.25
CA ARG A 159 -11.31 14.62 -15.63
C ARG A 159 -10.86 15.90 -16.36
N LYS A 160 -9.59 15.95 -16.78
CA LYS A 160 -9.07 17.09 -17.54
C LYS A 160 -9.73 17.20 -18.92
N SER A 161 -9.96 16.08 -19.62
CA SER A 161 -10.68 16.09 -20.89
C SER A 161 -12.14 16.48 -20.74
N GLU A 162 -12.83 16.03 -19.69
CA GLU A 162 -14.22 16.44 -19.41
C GLU A 162 -14.32 17.94 -19.13
N GLN A 163 -13.38 18.50 -18.35
CA GLN A 163 -13.31 19.94 -18.12
C GLN A 163 -13.08 20.73 -19.42
N LEU A 164 -12.23 20.21 -20.32
CA LEU A 164 -11.97 20.85 -21.61
C LEU A 164 -13.24 20.83 -22.50
N ASN A 165 -13.91 19.68 -22.59
CA ASN A 165 -15.16 19.53 -23.34
C ASN A 165 -16.25 20.44 -22.78
N ARG A 166 -16.36 20.55 -21.45
CA ARG A 166 -17.32 21.45 -20.80
C ARG A 166 -17.07 22.92 -21.16
N LYS A 167 -15.80 23.36 -21.14
CA LYS A 167 -15.44 24.73 -21.55
C LYS A 167 -15.76 25.00 -23.00
N GLN A 168 -15.50 24.04 -23.90
CA GLN A 168 -15.87 24.16 -25.31
C GLN A 168 -17.39 24.26 -25.48
N LEU A 169 -18.16 23.48 -24.73
CA LEU A 169 -19.63 23.55 -24.76
C LEU A 169 -20.14 24.91 -24.27
N GLU A 170 -19.58 25.44 -23.17
CA GLU A 170 -19.87 26.78 -22.66
C GLU A 170 -19.52 27.88 -23.68
N GLU A 171 -18.42 27.74 -24.42
CA GLU A 171 -18.05 28.65 -25.53
C GLU A 171 -19.03 28.55 -26.71
N PHE A 172 -19.50 27.35 -27.06
CA PHE A 172 -20.51 27.16 -28.11
C PHE A 172 -21.87 27.74 -27.71
N GLU A 173 -22.29 27.61 -26.44
CA GLU A 173 -23.53 28.21 -25.92
C GLU A 173 -23.47 29.74 -25.85
N GLN A 174 -22.28 30.32 -25.69
CA GLN A 174 -22.07 31.78 -25.69
C GLN A 174 -21.98 32.40 -27.10
N GLN A 175 -21.89 31.60 -28.16
CA GLN A 175 -21.97 32.12 -29.53
C GLN A 175 -23.43 32.48 -29.85
N GLU A 176 -23.70 33.75 -30.14
CA GLU A 176 -25.03 34.18 -30.58
C GLU A 176 -25.44 33.44 -31.87
N PRO A 177 -26.68 32.92 -31.96
CA PRO A 177 -27.15 32.24 -33.15
C PRO A 177 -27.09 33.18 -34.35
N GLN A 178 -26.40 32.79 -35.42
CA GLN A 178 -26.43 33.53 -36.68
C GLN A 178 -27.83 33.43 -37.29
N ILE A 179 -28.61 34.50 -37.15
CA ILE A 179 -29.94 34.63 -37.75
C ILE A 179 -29.76 34.83 -39.25
N ILE A 180 -30.00 33.77 -40.05
CA ILE A 180 -30.23 33.90 -41.48
C ILE A 180 -31.72 34.20 -41.66
N GLU A 181 -32.06 35.47 -41.89
CA GLU A 181 -33.44 35.88 -42.16
C GLU A 181 -33.95 35.24 -43.46
N LYS A 182 -34.82 34.23 -43.32
CA LYS A 182 -35.77 33.84 -44.37
C LYS A 182 -37.15 34.27 -43.93
N GLU A 183 -37.69 35.25 -44.65
CA GLU A 183 -39.03 35.78 -44.47
C GLU A 183 -40.07 34.66 -44.69
N VAL A 184 -40.74 34.22 -43.62
CA VAL A 184 -41.90 33.32 -43.69
C VAL A 184 -43.02 33.90 -42.84
N VAL A 185 -44.18 34.01 -43.49
CA VAL A 185 -45.42 34.64 -43.02
C VAL A 185 -46.02 33.89 -41.83
N LYS A 186 -46.59 34.66 -40.90
CA LYS A 186 -47.29 34.27 -39.67
C LYS A 186 -48.28 33.10 -39.84
N GLU A 187 -48.19 32.13 -38.93
CA GLU A 187 -49.35 31.43 -38.37
C GLU A 187 -49.09 31.08 -36.90
N VAL A 188 -50.17 31.14 -36.11
CA VAL A 188 -50.21 31.05 -34.65
C VAL A 188 -50.22 29.59 -34.22
N GLU A 189 -49.30 29.13 -33.37
CA GLU A 189 -49.42 27.83 -32.69
C GLU A 189 -48.74 27.81 -31.29
N ILE A 190 -49.60 27.73 -30.27
CA ILE A 190 -49.53 27.03 -28.98
C ILE A 190 -48.13 26.83 -28.36
N GLU A 191 -47.88 27.50 -27.23
CA GLU A 191 -46.76 27.19 -26.32
C GLU A 191 -46.70 25.69 -26.02
N SER A 192 -45.66 25.01 -26.52
CA SER A 192 -45.51 23.58 -26.33
C SER A 192 -45.17 23.27 -24.86
N ILE A 193 -45.93 22.33 -24.29
CA ILE A 193 -45.76 21.78 -22.94
C ILE A 193 -44.33 21.24 -22.73
N GLU A 194 -43.62 20.92 -23.81
CA GLU A 194 -42.23 20.43 -23.80
C GLU A 194 -41.23 21.48 -23.30
N HIS A 195 -41.37 22.75 -23.68
CA HIS A 195 -40.45 23.80 -23.20
C HIS A 195 -40.59 24.05 -21.69
N SER A 196 -41.81 23.96 -21.15
CA SER A 196 -42.07 24.10 -19.72
C SER A 196 -41.43 22.96 -18.90
N ASN A 197 -41.48 21.73 -19.41
CA ASN A 197 -40.87 20.57 -18.77
C ASN A 197 -39.34 20.65 -18.77
N ILE A 198 -38.73 21.08 -19.87
CA ILE A 198 -37.27 21.24 -19.98
C ILE A 198 -36.77 22.34 -19.04
N ILE A 199 -37.49 23.46 -18.94
CA ILE A 199 -37.13 24.55 -18.00
C ILE A 199 -37.21 24.07 -16.55
N LYS A 200 -38.19 23.20 -16.22
CA LYS A 200 -38.31 22.62 -14.89
C LYS A 200 -37.16 21.65 -14.58
N GLU A 201 -36.83 20.76 -15.51
CA GLU A 201 -35.66 19.86 -15.37
C GLU A 201 -34.35 20.62 -15.21
N LEU A 202 -34.14 21.68 -15.99
CA LEU A 202 -32.93 22.51 -15.90
C LEU A 202 -32.84 23.27 -14.56
N LYS A 203 -33.97 23.65 -13.98
CA LYS A 203 -34.00 24.25 -12.62
C LYS A 203 -33.68 23.21 -11.55
N ASP A 204 -34.24 22.02 -11.65
CA ASP A 204 -34.00 20.94 -10.69
C ASP A 204 -32.52 20.50 -10.72
N LYS A 205 -31.93 20.40 -11.92
CA LYS A 205 -30.51 20.06 -12.12
C LYS A 205 -29.56 21.16 -11.62
N ASN A 206 -29.93 22.44 -11.79
CA ASN A 206 -29.18 23.55 -11.23
C ASN A 206 -29.24 23.59 -9.69
N ALA A 207 -30.36 23.17 -9.09
CA ALA A 207 -30.47 23.03 -7.64
C ALA A 207 -29.55 21.90 -7.12
N GLU A 208 -29.53 20.73 -7.77
CA GLU A 208 -28.64 19.62 -7.41
C GLU A 208 -27.14 20.00 -7.53
N LEU A 209 -26.78 20.72 -8.60
CA LEU A 209 -25.41 21.19 -8.79
C LEU A 209 -24.99 22.20 -7.72
N LYS A 210 -25.91 23.08 -7.30
CA LYS A 210 -25.67 24.04 -6.23
C LYS A 210 -25.43 23.33 -4.89
N ASP A 211 -26.26 22.35 -4.55
CA ASP A 211 -26.11 21.55 -3.35
C ASP A 211 -24.78 20.76 -3.35
N THR A 212 -24.37 20.27 -4.52
CA THR A 212 -23.06 19.58 -4.70
C THR A 212 -21.88 20.54 -4.49
N VAL A 213 -21.96 21.76 -5.02
CA VAL A 213 -20.91 22.78 -4.82
C VAL A 213 -20.83 23.19 -3.35
N ASP A 214 -21.96 23.40 -2.69
CA ASP A 214 -22.01 23.73 -1.26
C ASP A 214 -21.44 22.58 -0.40
N PHE A 215 -21.69 21.32 -0.77
CA PHE A 215 -21.10 20.14 -0.14
C PHE A 215 -19.56 20.12 -0.25
N TYR A 216 -18.99 20.35 -1.44
CA TYR A 216 -17.53 20.36 -1.62
C TYR A 216 -16.86 21.57 -0.96
N LYS A 217 -17.57 22.71 -0.88
CA LYS A 217 -17.10 23.90 -0.18
C LYS A 217 -17.05 23.67 1.33
N GLN A 218 -18.10 23.09 1.92
CA GLN A 218 -18.11 22.71 3.34
C GLN A 218 -17.05 21.65 3.67
N LYS A 219 -16.81 20.70 2.75
CA LYS A 219 -15.72 19.72 2.88
C LYS A 219 -14.34 20.40 2.88
N ALA A 220 -14.11 21.37 1.99
CA ALA A 220 -12.86 22.13 1.96
C ALA A 220 -12.66 22.97 3.25
N ASP A 221 -13.72 23.62 3.73
CA ASP A 221 -13.68 24.40 4.98
C ASP A 221 -13.43 23.52 6.21
N ALA A 222 -13.97 22.28 6.22
CA ALA A 222 -13.74 21.30 7.28
C ALA A 222 -12.31 20.74 7.30
N LEU A 223 -11.67 20.62 6.12
CA LEU A 223 -10.29 20.15 5.99
C LEU A 223 -9.24 21.27 6.18
N SER A 224 -9.65 22.55 6.13
CA SER A 224 -8.76 23.71 6.18
C SER A 224 -8.61 24.36 7.57
N LYS A 225 -9.37 23.94 8.58
CA LYS A 225 -9.33 24.56 9.92
C LYS A 225 -8.41 23.79 10.88
N ASP A 226 -7.38 24.47 11.34
CA ASP A 226 -6.50 24.04 12.43
C ASP A 226 -7.25 23.86 13.76
N VAL A 227 -6.68 23.03 14.62
CA VAL A 227 -7.27 22.36 15.80
C VAL A 227 -7.68 23.30 16.95
N ASP A 228 -7.41 24.61 16.89
CA ASP A 228 -7.48 25.48 18.08
C ASP A 228 -8.76 26.33 18.29
N ASP A 229 -9.75 26.32 17.39
CA ASP A 229 -11.00 27.10 17.58
C ASP A 229 -12.27 26.24 17.74
N ILE A 230 -12.21 25.18 18.57
CA ILE A 230 -13.41 24.49 19.05
C ILE A 230 -14.02 25.29 20.21
N GLN A 231 -14.57 26.46 19.89
CA GLN A 231 -15.52 27.16 20.75
C GLN A 231 -16.75 27.53 19.93
N LEU A 232 -17.76 26.64 19.98
CA LEU A 232 -19.21 26.91 19.97
C LEU A 232 -19.91 25.54 19.84
N GLU A 233 -20.43 25.05 20.97
CA GLU A 233 -21.01 23.70 21.18
C GLU A 233 -22.21 23.32 20.28
N GLU A 234 -22.72 24.23 19.46
CA GLU A 234 -23.75 23.95 18.46
C GLU A 234 -23.15 23.58 17.09
N SER A 235 -21.94 24.09 16.80
CA SER A 235 -21.20 23.80 15.58
C SER A 235 -20.42 22.48 15.69
N SER A 236 -19.99 22.08 16.88
CA SER A 236 -19.23 20.83 17.08
C SER A 236 -20.08 19.57 16.86
N MET A 237 -21.32 19.53 17.32
CA MET A 237 -22.24 18.40 17.08
C MET A 237 -22.63 18.27 15.60
N ASN A 238 -22.99 19.38 14.95
CA ASN A 238 -23.29 19.38 13.51
C ASN A 238 -22.05 19.07 12.67
N TYR A 239 -20.88 19.58 13.07
CA TYR A 239 -19.61 19.26 12.43
C TYR A 239 -19.26 17.78 12.56
N VAL A 240 -19.41 17.18 13.75
CA VAL A 240 -19.18 15.74 13.97
C VAL A 240 -20.18 14.90 13.20
N ALA A 241 -21.46 15.27 13.20
CA ALA A 241 -22.51 14.59 12.43
C ALA A 241 -22.22 14.64 10.92
N ASN A 242 -21.92 15.82 10.38
CA ASN A 242 -21.57 16.00 8.97
C ASN A 242 -20.29 15.26 8.61
N LYS A 243 -19.25 15.34 9.45
CA LYS A 243 -17.99 14.59 9.25
C LYS A 243 -18.25 13.09 9.16
N ASN A 244 -19.09 12.53 10.03
CA ASN A 244 -19.43 11.12 10.01
C ASN A 244 -20.19 10.73 8.73
N VAL A 245 -21.15 11.55 8.29
CA VAL A 245 -21.88 11.34 7.03
C VAL A 245 -20.94 11.46 5.82
N HIS A 246 -20.04 12.44 5.79
CA HIS A 246 -19.05 12.60 4.72
C HIS A 246 -18.06 11.43 4.66
N ASN A 247 -17.63 10.91 5.80
CA ASN A 247 -16.79 9.71 5.86
C ASN A 247 -17.53 8.48 5.31
N LEU A 248 -18.81 8.32 5.65
CA LEU A 248 -19.63 7.24 5.11
C LEU A 248 -19.77 7.36 3.58
N ILE A 249 -20.02 8.56 3.05
CA ILE A 249 -20.05 8.80 1.60
C ILE A 249 -18.72 8.44 0.96
N ALA A 250 -17.59 8.82 1.56
CA ALA A 250 -16.27 8.47 1.03
C ALA A 250 -16.02 6.95 0.99
N TYR A 251 -16.42 6.22 2.04
CA TYR A 251 -16.34 4.75 2.05
C TYR A 251 -17.25 4.11 1.00
N MET A 252 -18.44 4.65 0.77
CA MET A 252 -19.34 4.17 -0.28
C MET A 252 -18.78 4.44 -1.68
N ASP A 253 -18.19 5.62 -1.91
CA ASP A 253 -17.55 5.95 -3.19
C ASP A 253 -16.34 5.05 -3.49
N GLU A 254 -15.54 4.73 -2.47
CA GLU A 254 -14.42 3.79 -2.59
C GLU A 254 -14.91 2.37 -2.89
N PHE A 255 -15.90 1.89 -2.13
CA PHE A 255 -16.53 0.59 -2.36
C PHE A 255 -17.11 0.47 -3.78
N LEU A 256 -17.83 1.49 -4.27
CA LEU A 256 -18.45 1.45 -5.60
C LEU A 256 -17.43 1.43 -6.73
N LYS A 257 -16.24 2.01 -6.55
CA LYS A 257 -15.15 1.91 -7.53
C LYS A 257 -14.61 0.49 -7.62
N ASP A 258 -14.48 -0.18 -6.49
CA ASP A 258 -13.95 -1.54 -6.41
C ASP A 258 -14.99 -2.60 -6.81
N ALA A 259 -16.27 -2.33 -6.56
CA ALA A 259 -17.38 -3.25 -6.77
C ALA A 259 -17.97 -3.24 -8.21
N VAL A 260 -17.39 -2.48 -9.16
CA VAL A 260 -17.90 -2.41 -10.53
C VAL A 260 -17.90 -3.78 -11.20
N VAL A 261 -19.10 -4.30 -11.49
CA VAL A 261 -19.26 -5.59 -12.16
C VAL A 261 -18.97 -5.46 -13.66
N SER A 262 -17.77 -5.90 -14.06
CA SER A 262 -17.36 -5.96 -15.47
C SER A 262 -18.24 -6.87 -16.33
N SER A 263 -18.20 -6.69 -17.66
CA SER A 263 -18.89 -7.57 -18.61
C SER A 263 -18.49 -9.05 -18.45
N LEU A 264 -17.21 -9.31 -18.16
CA LEU A 264 -16.71 -10.66 -17.87
C LEU A 264 -17.32 -11.23 -16.60
N MET A 265 -17.38 -10.44 -15.51
CA MET A 265 -17.99 -10.87 -14.25
C MET A 265 -19.49 -11.17 -14.40
N ARG A 266 -20.22 -10.38 -15.22
CA ARG A 266 -21.62 -10.67 -15.53
C ARG A 266 -21.80 -12.04 -16.20
N GLY A 267 -20.91 -12.36 -17.15
CA GLY A 267 -20.86 -13.69 -17.77
C GLY A 267 -20.57 -14.79 -16.76
N SER A 268 -19.55 -14.60 -15.92
CA SER A 268 -19.17 -15.58 -14.89
C SER A 268 -20.27 -15.83 -13.85
N ILE A 269 -20.98 -14.79 -13.41
CA ILE A 269 -22.13 -14.90 -12.49
C ILE A 269 -23.27 -15.67 -13.15
N ALA A 270 -23.57 -15.38 -14.43
CA ALA A 270 -24.64 -16.08 -15.15
C ALA A 270 -24.36 -17.59 -15.27
N THR A 271 -23.10 -17.97 -15.47
CA THR A 271 -22.67 -19.37 -15.62
C THR A 271 -22.28 -20.08 -14.32
N ALA A 272 -22.29 -19.38 -13.18
CA ALA A 272 -21.93 -19.95 -11.89
C ALA A 272 -22.90 -21.08 -11.48
N SER A 273 -22.46 -21.96 -10.59
CA SER A 273 -23.33 -23.01 -10.03
C SER A 273 -24.47 -22.38 -9.21
N GLU A 274 -25.61 -23.06 -9.15
CA GLU A 274 -26.78 -22.56 -8.38
C GLU A 274 -26.43 -22.32 -6.91
N ALA A 275 -25.65 -23.22 -6.28
CA ALA A 275 -25.19 -23.02 -4.90
C ALA A 275 -24.33 -21.74 -4.71
N THR A 276 -23.53 -21.36 -5.72
CA THR A 276 -22.76 -20.11 -5.67
C THR A 276 -23.65 -18.88 -5.91
N LYS A 277 -24.69 -19.00 -6.74
CA LYS A 277 -25.69 -17.93 -6.92
C LYS A 277 -26.53 -17.71 -5.67
N GLU A 278 -26.98 -18.78 -5.00
CA GLU A 278 -27.70 -18.68 -3.72
C GLU A 278 -26.86 -17.97 -2.64
N LEU A 279 -25.55 -18.27 -2.59
CA LEU A 279 -24.63 -17.55 -1.68
C LEU A 279 -24.50 -16.08 -2.04
N LEU A 280 -24.45 -15.76 -3.34
CA LEU A 280 -24.42 -14.38 -3.83
C LEU A 280 -25.73 -13.65 -3.47
N ASP A 281 -26.88 -14.29 -3.65
CA ASP A 281 -28.20 -13.74 -3.31
C ASP A 281 -28.29 -13.43 -1.82
N SER A 282 -27.84 -14.33 -0.95
CA SER A 282 -27.76 -14.08 0.50
C SER A 282 -26.90 -12.86 0.84
N ARG A 283 -25.80 -12.61 0.11
CA ARG A 283 -24.97 -11.41 0.32
C ARG A 283 -25.63 -10.15 -0.23
N ILE A 284 -26.36 -10.26 -1.33
CA ILE A 284 -27.15 -9.16 -1.88
C ILE A 284 -28.25 -8.74 -0.90
N GLU A 285 -28.95 -9.69 -0.28
CA GLU A 285 -29.98 -9.42 0.73
C GLU A 285 -29.42 -8.64 1.93
N VAL A 286 -28.30 -9.09 2.51
CA VAL A 286 -27.64 -8.38 3.62
C VAL A 286 -27.23 -6.96 3.22
N PHE A 287 -26.76 -6.78 1.98
CA PHE A 287 -26.40 -5.44 1.49
C PHE A 287 -27.64 -4.56 1.27
N GLN A 288 -28.76 -5.12 0.83
CA GLN A 288 -30.02 -4.40 0.71
C GLN A 288 -30.57 -3.97 2.08
N GLU A 289 -30.45 -4.82 3.10
CA GLU A 289 -30.80 -4.49 4.49
C GLU A 289 -29.96 -3.31 4.99
N PHE A 290 -28.63 -3.36 4.80
CA PHE A 290 -27.75 -2.24 5.14
C PHE A 290 -28.17 -0.93 4.45
N LEU A 291 -28.49 -0.98 3.14
CA LEU A 291 -28.97 0.20 2.41
C LEU A 291 -30.32 0.70 2.94
N ASN A 292 -31.19 -0.20 3.37
CA ASN A 292 -32.47 0.16 3.98
C ASN A 292 -32.26 0.85 5.34
N ASP A 293 -31.36 0.34 6.18
CA ASP A 293 -31.00 0.93 7.46
C ASP A 293 -30.43 2.35 7.28
N LEU A 294 -29.57 2.55 6.27
CA LEU A 294 -29.08 3.89 5.93
C LEU A 294 -30.20 4.84 5.49
N LYS A 295 -31.16 4.36 4.69
CA LYS A 295 -32.33 5.16 4.28
C LYS A 295 -33.20 5.53 5.48
N ILE A 296 -33.41 4.59 6.40
CA ILE A 296 -34.16 4.84 7.64
C ILE A 296 -33.42 5.86 8.52
N ALA A 297 -32.12 5.67 8.72
CA ALA A 297 -31.26 6.57 9.50
C ALA A 297 -31.29 8.01 8.96
N LYS A 298 -31.29 8.19 7.63
CA LYS A 298 -31.45 9.51 6.98
C LYS A 298 -32.76 10.20 7.34
N THR A 299 -33.85 9.45 7.53
CA THR A 299 -35.18 10.02 7.85
C THR A 299 -35.38 10.28 9.35
N GLY A 300 -34.41 9.91 10.20
CA GLY A 300 -34.49 10.09 11.65
C GLY A 300 -35.51 9.19 12.37
N ARG A 301 -36.14 8.23 11.69
CA ARG A 301 -37.02 7.26 12.33
C ARG A 301 -36.19 6.18 13.02
N LYS A 302 -36.41 5.99 14.32
CA LYS A 302 -35.88 4.83 15.05
C LYS A 302 -36.59 3.57 14.56
N ILE A 303 -35.82 2.55 14.25
CA ILE A 303 -36.31 1.19 14.03
C ILE A 303 -36.82 0.70 15.40
N ASN A 304 -38.11 0.39 15.50
CA ASN A 304 -38.69 -0.36 16.61
C ASN A 304 -38.68 -1.84 16.25
#